data_AF-A0AAD1U2J1-F1
#
_entry.id   AF-A0AAD1U2J1-F1
#
_cell.length_a   1.000
_cell.length_b   1.000
_cell.length_c   1.000
_cell.angle_alpha   90.00
_cell.angle_beta   90.00
_cell.angle_gamma   90.00
#
_symmetry.space_group_name_H-M   'P 1'
#
loop_
_entity.id
_entity.type
_entity.pdbx_description
1 polymer ?
#
loop_
_entity_poly.entity_id
_entity_poly.type
_entity_poly.pdbx_seq_one_letter_code
_entity_poly.pdbx_strand_id
1 'polypeptide(L)'
;MYVTNADFDHQRKIDELVKEGYQMGEAAQALNANLWDLEQTRRYLQTFSQKKNWIGSSGPYKRTRRDYREYFADSDEERFLYDLEPLKVIERMREGNTPVGLKNIGNTCYFNCFMQILYFLPEFGRKMIEIDIKDIKKPMIHQNSSKKEKKLAKNFKYHKKLLQEIQNLFIEMTLSNRKYANPENLLENIRNEEGKIQLGDEEDVGEIGANFMHAIQEAYQIYEPIPNQDSSSDSENDGDTDMEESEEEPDEEEKKGPNTRLGFREAKINAKANEHKPRTLGRELFKDPMDQSRGFIQNLFFGKKIEITEQGSRRDDTIEDSDFFQLFLSLNSEGNLYDAWERSFYYKFMGDDKKEYNKRSYVLSLPGIFTFQLMRVTYDLEHNCLKKIHTKMDFEEEIFADRFLYQNCDKFKSFRKELDNMRDEKARIQSNLCQYDYAAIPKKILDSPDDEGEEEIPDEIESVEIVEIDSKPLYQVEIGIQDIIELTDKIEGTYSKHTEYPYILHAVIIHEGEAMSGHYYSYVKDHLADTWYKFNDHFVTEEKDGRKVQTKSINKIIKEATGEESKRSAYFLVYINKKHVLPKNTRMKSTMKYYQRFIKGYKDDKVLKENDEFEAEYTKEISKLA
;
A
#
# COMPACT_ATOMS: atom_id res chain seq x y z
N MET A 1 -6.74 -15.20 -13.46
CA MET A 1 -5.27 -15.33 -13.60
C MET A 1 -4.94 -14.94 -15.02
N TYR A 2 -4.24 -13.82 -15.18
CA TYR A 2 -4.00 -13.27 -16.50
C TYR A 2 -2.64 -13.75 -16.95
N VAL A 3 -2.64 -14.51 -18.05
CA VAL A 3 -1.46 -14.73 -18.85
C VAL A 3 -0.98 -13.36 -19.32
N THR A 4 0.10 -12.86 -18.73
CA THR A 4 0.72 -11.62 -19.15
C THR A 4 1.45 -11.83 -20.50
N ASN A 5 1.81 -10.75 -21.19
CA ASN A 5 2.70 -10.87 -22.35
C ASN A 5 4.04 -11.52 -21.97
N ALA A 6 4.50 -11.29 -20.73
CA ALA A 6 5.66 -11.95 -20.19
C ALA A 6 5.43 -13.46 -20.01
N ASP A 7 4.23 -13.90 -19.62
CA ASP A 7 3.90 -15.33 -19.51
C ASP A 7 3.81 -16.04 -20.86
N PHE A 8 3.32 -15.36 -21.90
CA PHE A 8 3.37 -15.88 -23.28
C PHE A 8 4.81 -15.98 -23.81
N ASP A 9 5.65 -14.99 -23.52
CA ASP A 9 7.07 -15.01 -23.91
C ASP A 9 7.87 -16.03 -23.10
N HIS A 10 7.60 -16.18 -21.79
CA HIS A 10 8.17 -17.24 -20.96
C HIS A 10 7.72 -18.62 -21.46
N GLN A 11 6.43 -18.81 -21.75
CA GLN A 11 5.92 -20.07 -22.30
C GLN A 11 6.56 -20.40 -23.65
N ARG A 12 6.75 -19.42 -24.54
CA ARG A 12 7.43 -19.62 -25.83
C ARG A 12 8.89 -20.03 -25.65
N LYS A 13 9.64 -19.35 -24.78
CA LYS A 13 11.05 -19.68 -24.49
C LYS A 13 11.18 -21.04 -23.81
N ILE A 14 10.23 -21.41 -22.94
CA ILE A 14 10.19 -22.74 -22.33
C ILE A 14 9.89 -23.80 -23.38
N ASP A 15 8.96 -23.56 -24.31
CA ASP A 15 8.67 -24.51 -25.39
C ASP A 15 9.87 -24.68 -26.34
N GLU A 16 10.71 -23.65 -26.51
CA GLU A 16 11.98 -23.73 -27.24
C GLU A 16 13.01 -24.57 -26.48
N LEU A 17 13.22 -24.31 -25.18
CA LEU A 17 14.13 -25.10 -24.34
C LEU A 17 13.70 -26.57 -24.22
N VAL A 18 12.40 -26.84 -24.11
CA VAL A 18 11.87 -28.22 -24.10
C VAL A 18 12.12 -28.92 -25.44
N LYS A 19 12.07 -28.21 -26.58
CA LYS A 19 12.46 -28.77 -27.88
C LYS A 19 13.96 -29.05 -27.99
N GLU A 20 14.78 -28.32 -27.24
CA GLU A 20 16.23 -28.55 -27.13
C GLU A 20 16.59 -29.66 -26.12
N GLY A 21 15.60 -30.26 -25.45
CA GLY A 21 15.77 -31.44 -24.60
C GLY A 21 15.75 -31.18 -23.09
N TYR A 22 15.49 -29.94 -22.65
CA TYR A 22 15.36 -29.62 -21.22
C TYR A 22 14.06 -30.17 -20.62
N GLN A 23 14.10 -30.62 -19.36
CA GLN A 23 12.87 -30.93 -18.65
C GLN A 23 12.13 -29.63 -18.30
N MET A 24 10.79 -29.68 -18.29
CA MET A 24 9.96 -28.48 -18.16
C MET A 24 10.19 -27.73 -16.83
N GLY A 25 10.44 -28.45 -15.74
CA GLY A 25 10.80 -27.84 -14.46
C GLY A 25 12.12 -27.08 -14.50
N GLU A 26 13.12 -27.64 -15.20
CA GLU A 26 14.45 -27.04 -15.35
C GLU A 26 14.40 -25.81 -16.27
N ALA A 27 13.61 -25.87 -17.36
CA ALA A 27 13.40 -24.75 -18.27
C ALA A 27 12.66 -23.58 -17.61
N ALA A 28 11.65 -23.86 -16.78
CA ALA A 28 10.93 -22.83 -16.03
C ALA A 28 11.81 -22.17 -14.96
N GLN A 29 12.64 -22.97 -14.27
CA GLN A 29 13.56 -22.49 -13.26
C GLN A 29 14.70 -21.65 -13.86
N ALA A 30 15.22 -22.03 -15.03
CA ALA A 30 16.23 -21.25 -15.77
C ALA A 30 15.72 -19.87 -16.23
N LEU A 31 14.41 -19.74 -16.46
CA LEU A 31 13.77 -18.48 -16.87
C LEU A 31 13.13 -17.73 -15.70
N ASN A 32 13.28 -18.24 -14.47
CA ASN A 32 12.69 -17.69 -13.25
C ASN A 32 11.16 -17.48 -13.38
N ALA A 33 10.51 -18.35 -14.16
CA ALA A 33 9.10 -18.26 -14.49
C ALA A 33 8.29 -19.10 -13.49
N ASN A 34 7.14 -18.56 -13.05
CA ASN A 34 6.25 -19.27 -12.15
C ASN A 34 5.58 -20.44 -12.90
N LEU A 35 5.90 -21.67 -12.47
CA LEU A 35 5.35 -22.91 -13.04
C LEU A 35 3.81 -22.94 -13.06
N TRP A 36 3.17 -22.27 -12.10
CA TRP A 36 1.71 -22.20 -12.03
C TRP A 36 1.11 -21.24 -13.07
N ASP A 37 1.71 -20.05 -13.26
CA ASP A 37 1.29 -19.09 -14.29
C ASP A 37 1.47 -19.69 -15.70
N LEU A 38 2.52 -20.48 -15.91
CA LEU A 38 2.76 -21.23 -17.14
C LEU A 38 1.73 -22.33 -17.39
N GLU A 39 1.36 -23.10 -16.36
CA GLU A 39 0.36 -24.15 -16.53
C GLU A 39 -1.01 -23.57 -16.90
N GLN A 40 -1.30 -22.36 -16.43
CA GLN A 40 -2.57 -21.68 -16.64
C GLN A 40 -2.59 -20.97 -17.99
N THR A 41 -1.44 -20.43 -18.40
CA THR A 41 -1.15 -20.05 -19.79
C THR A 41 -1.36 -21.20 -20.76
N ARG A 42 -0.90 -22.40 -20.40
CA ARG A 42 -1.07 -23.60 -21.21
C ARG A 42 -2.52 -24.06 -21.27
N ARG A 43 -3.27 -24.03 -20.16
CA ARG A 43 -4.71 -24.33 -20.12
C ARG A 43 -5.51 -23.33 -20.98
N TYR A 44 -5.16 -22.05 -20.92
CA TYR A 44 -5.73 -21.01 -21.77
C TYR A 44 -5.49 -21.33 -23.26
N LEU A 45 -4.24 -21.60 -23.65
CA LEU A 45 -3.87 -21.94 -25.03
C LEU A 45 -4.51 -23.25 -25.54
N GLN A 46 -4.60 -24.29 -24.71
CA GLN A 46 -5.22 -25.57 -25.07
C GLN A 46 -6.73 -25.42 -25.32
N THR A 47 -7.41 -24.65 -24.49
CA THR A 47 -8.86 -24.38 -24.64
C THR A 47 -9.12 -23.53 -25.89
N PHE A 48 -8.24 -22.57 -26.20
CA PHE A 48 -8.28 -21.78 -27.43
C PHE A 48 -8.03 -22.62 -28.69
N SER A 49 -7.13 -23.60 -28.62
CA SER A 49 -6.83 -24.51 -29.73
C SER A 49 -8.00 -25.45 -30.07
N GLN A 50 -8.85 -25.79 -29.09
CA GLN A 50 -10.02 -26.64 -29.31
C GLN A 50 -11.19 -25.93 -30.01
N LYS A 51 -11.19 -24.58 -30.04
CA LYS A 51 -12.19 -23.74 -30.74
C LYS A 51 -11.78 -23.31 -32.16
N LYS A 52 -10.68 -23.83 -32.74
CA LYS A 52 -10.19 -23.40 -34.06
C LYS A 52 -11.09 -23.85 -35.22
N ASN A 53 -11.90 -22.90 -35.72
CA ASN A 53 -12.33 -22.84 -37.12
C ASN A 53 -12.13 -21.42 -37.73
N TRP A 54 -11.19 -20.64 -37.21
CA TRP A 54 -10.99 -19.25 -37.65
C TRP A 54 -9.52 -18.83 -37.60
N ILE A 55 -8.67 -19.43 -38.44
CA ILE A 55 -7.39 -18.81 -38.82
C ILE A 55 -7.26 -18.92 -40.34
N GLY A 56 -7.79 -17.91 -41.02
CA GLY A 56 -7.42 -17.59 -42.39
C GLY A 56 -6.09 -16.81 -42.39
N SER A 57 -5.12 -17.37 -43.10
CA SER A 57 -3.90 -16.80 -43.64
C SER A 57 -3.69 -15.29 -43.50
N SER A 58 -2.94 -14.84 -42.49
CA SER A 58 -2.08 -13.64 -42.58
C SER A 58 -1.02 -13.69 -41.47
N GLY A 59 0.22 -13.37 -41.85
CA GLY A 59 1.47 -13.72 -41.16
C GLY A 59 1.79 -13.03 -39.82
N PRO A 60 3.08 -13.03 -39.42
CA PRO A 60 3.51 -12.80 -38.03
C PRO A 60 3.56 -11.30 -37.73
N TYR A 61 2.43 -10.71 -37.35
CA TYR A 61 2.40 -9.37 -36.77
C TYR A 61 2.05 -9.44 -35.29
N LYS A 62 2.86 -8.75 -34.47
CA LYS A 62 2.60 -8.46 -33.06
C LYS A 62 1.21 -7.83 -32.94
N ARG A 63 0.23 -8.54 -32.38
CA ARG A 63 -1.04 -7.97 -31.95
C ARG A 63 -0.97 -7.69 -30.46
N THR A 64 -1.23 -6.46 -30.06
CA THR A 64 -1.29 -6.01 -28.67
C THR A 64 -2.70 -6.20 -28.11
N ARG A 65 -2.86 -6.19 -26.78
CA ARG A 65 -4.17 -6.36 -26.10
C ARG A 65 -5.22 -5.32 -26.54
N ARG A 66 -4.78 -4.14 -27.00
CA ARG A 66 -5.64 -3.10 -27.60
C ARG A 66 -6.27 -3.56 -28.92
N ASP A 67 -5.50 -4.29 -29.74
CA ASP A 67 -5.96 -4.84 -31.02
C ASP A 67 -6.99 -5.98 -30.84
N TYR A 68 -7.04 -6.60 -29.64
CA TYR A 68 -8.06 -7.61 -29.29
C TYR A 68 -9.31 -6.95 -28.69
N ARG A 69 -9.19 -5.88 -27.90
CA ARG A 69 -10.33 -5.13 -27.33
C ARG A 69 -11.20 -4.49 -28.41
N GLU A 70 -10.58 -3.90 -29.46
CA GLU A 70 -11.33 -3.32 -30.60
C GLU A 70 -12.02 -4.38 -31.47
N TYR A 71 -11.60 -5.65 -31.42
CA TYR A 71 -12.13 -6.72 -32.26
C TYR A 71 -13.24 -7.57 -31.62
N PHE A 72 -13.35 -7.56 -30.28
CA PHE A 72 -14.24 -8.44 -29.51
C PHE A 72 -15.25 -7.70 -28.62
N ALA A 73 -15.40 -6.38 -28.81
CA ALA A 73 -16.18 -5.46 -27.98
C ALA A 73 -17.69 -5.79 -27.82
N ASP A 74 -18.20 -6.84 -28.48
CA ASP A 74 -19.62 -7.23 -28.43
C ASP A 74 -19.84 -8.75 -28.42
N SER A 75 -18.91 -9.54 -27.86
CA SER A 75 -19.08 -11.01 -27.82
C SER A 75 -19.04 -11.57 -26.40
N ASP A 76 -19.80 -12.66 -26.19
CA ASP A 76 -19.84 -13.52 -24.99
C ASP A 76 -18.45 -13.97 -24.46
N GLU A 77 -17.36 -13.68 -25.19
CA GLU A 77 -15.98 -14.03 -24.87
C GLU A 77 -15.28 -13.05 -23.92
N GLU A 78 -15.72 -11.78 -23.79
CA GLU A 78 -15.18 -10.89 -22.75
C GLU A 78 -15.64 -11.34 -21.35
N ARG A 79 -16.89 -11.81 -21.24
CA ARG A 79 -17.47 -12.44 -20.03
C ARG A 79 -16.71 -13.71 -19.61
N PHE A 80 -16.17 -14.45 -20.56
CA PHE A 80 -15.39 -15.67 -20.31
C PHE A 80 -14.10 -15.44 -19.51
N LEU A 81 -13.47 -14.26 -19.63
CA LEU A 81 -12.29 -13.89 -18.83
C LEU A 81 -12.65 -13.65 -17.35
N TYR A 82 -13.87 -13.16 -17.08
CA TYR A 82 -14.42 -12.97 -15.73
C TYR A 82 -14.87 -14.30 -15.10
N ASP A 83 -15.40 -15.21 -15.92
CA ASP A 83 -15.86 -16.55 -15.51
C ASP A 83 -14.74 -17.57 -15.28
N LEU A 84 -13.48 -17.23 -15.61
CA LEU A 84 -12.33 -18.10 -15.40
C LEU A 84 -12.01 -18.23 -13.90
N GLU A 85 -12.48 -19.34 -13.33
CA GLU A 85 -12.14 -19.73 -11.97
C GLU A 85 -10.66 -20.17 -11.87
N PRO A 86 -9.87 -19.59 -10.94
CA PRO A 86 -8.42 -19.82 -10.87
C PRO A 86 -8.02 -21.25 -10.50
N LEU A 87 -8.87 -21.95 -9.75
CA LEU A 87 -8.62 -23.29 -9.21
C LEU A 87 -9.69 -24.28 -9.68
N LYS A 88 -9.39 -25.57 -9.70
CA LYS A 88 -10.42 -26.61 -9.87
C LYS A 88 -11.26 -26.70 -8.60
N VAL A 89 -12.50 -27.20 -8.69
CA VAL A 89 -13.41 -27.34 -7.52
C VAL A 89 -12.73 -28.04 -6.34
N ILE A 90 -12.00 -29.14 -6.60
CA ILE A 90 -11.28 -29.91 -5.56
C ILE A 90 -10.13 -29.13 -4.87
N GLU A 91 -9.62 -28.09 -5.52
CA GLU A 91 -8.54 -27.24 -5.01
C GLU A 91 -9.08 -26.01 -4.26
N ARG A 92 -10.38 -25.71 -4.42
CA ARG A 92 -11.05 -24.52 -3.84
C ARG A 92 -11.51 -24.71 -2.41
N MET A 93 -11.49 -25.92 -1.86
CA MET A 93 -11.91 -26.16 -0.47
C MET A 93 -10.96 -25.48 0.50
N ARG A 94 -11.50 -24.68 1.42
CA ARG A 94 -10.73 -23.95 2.43
C ARG A 94 -10.07 -24.91 3.41
N GLU A 95 -8.82 -24.62 3.76
CA GLU A 95 -8.04 -25.45 4.67
C GLU A 95 -8.04 -24.89 6.09
N GLY A 96 -8.67 -25.59 7.02
CA GLY A 96 -8.66 -25.26 8.44
C GLY A 96 -9.22 -23.87 8.75
N ASN A 97 -8.44 -23.04 9.46
CA ASN A 97 -8.82 -21.66 9.78
C ASN A 97 -8.07 -20.62 8.91
N THR A 98 -7.42 -21.04 7.82
CA THR A 98 -6.69 -20.13 6.92
C THR A 98 -7.63 -19.05 6.42
N PRO A 99 -7.29 -17.75 6.45
CA PRO A 99 -8.15 -16.69 5.94
C PRO A 99 -8.55 -16.88 4.46
N VAL A 100 -9.69 -16.29 4.09
CA VAL A 100 -10.22 -16.35 2.71
C VAL A 100 -9.48 -15.31 1.85
N GLY A 101 -8.94 -15.74 0.70
CA GLY A 101 -8.37 -14.87 -0.32
C GLY A 101 -9.43 -14.17 -1.17
N LEU A 102 -9.01 -13.42 -2.19
CA LEU A 102 -9.91 -12.74 -3.12
C LEU A 102 -9.59 -13.11 -4.56
N LYS A 103 -10.62 -13.40 -5.37
CA LYS A 103 -10.45 -13.62 -6.81
C LYS A 103 -9.93 -12.32 -7.45
N ASN A 104 -8.86 -12.43 -8.24
CA ASN A 104 -8.36 -11.30 -9.01
C ASN A 104 -9.17 -11.15 -10.31
N ILE A 105 -9.83 -10.00 -10.45
CA ILE A 105 -10.74 -9.69 -11.54
C ILE A 105 -10.17 -8.53 -12.34
N GLY A 106 -9.52 -8.80 -13.47
CA GLY A 106 -8.99 -7.77 -14.35
C GLY A 106 -8.00 -6.84 -13.65
N ASN A 107 -6.85 -7.37 -13.20
CA ASN A 107 -5.78 -6.58 -12.57
C ASN A 107 -6.16 -5.86 -11.25
N THR A 108 -7.23 -6.27 -10.58
CA THR A 108 -7.70 -5.67 -9.32
C THR A 108 -6.92 -6.12 -8.06
N CYS A 109 -5.69 -6.60 -8.24
CA CYS A 109 -4.82 -7.02 -7.14
C CYS A 109 -4.56 -5.88 -6.12
N TYR A 110 -4.49 -4.62 -6.59
CA TYR A 110 -4.41 -3.44 -5.73
C TYR A 110 -5.60 -3.37 -4.75
N PHE A 111 -6.81 -3.64 -5.25
CA PHE A 111 -8.04 -3.58 -4.47
C PHE A 111 -8.15 -4.75 -3.51
N ASN A 112 -7.75 -5.95 -3.96
CA ASN A 112 -7.69 -7.13 -3.10
C ASN A 112 -6.81 -6.91 -1.88
N CYS A 113 -5.63 -6.30 -2.06
CA CYS A 113 -4.75 -5.93 -0.94
C CYS A 113 -5.47 -4.99 0.04
N PHE A 114 -6.09 -3.93 -0.49
CA PHE A 114 -6.77 -2.94 0.34
C PHE A 114 -7.94 -3.55 1.14
N MET A 115 -8.76 -4.39 0.51
CA MET A 115 -9.88 -5.05 1.18
C MET A 115 -9.44 -6.05 2.26
N GLN A 116 -8.35 -6.78 2.04
CA GLN A 116 -7.79 -7.67 3.07
C GLN A 116 -7.32 -6.87 4.29
N ILE A 117 -6.63 -5.75 4.07
CA ILE A 117 -6.21 -4.84 5.15
C ILE A 117 -7.43 -4.36 5.94
N LEU A 118 -8.44 -3.81 5.25
CA LEU A 118 -9.65 -3.32 5.91
C LEU A 118 -10.39 -4.43 6.68
N TYR A 119 -10.46 -5.65 6.15
CA TYR A 119 -11.07 -6.78 6.83
C TYR A 119 -10.36 -7.09 8.15
N PHE A 120 -9.02 -7.04 8.20
CA PHE A 120 -8.27 -7.35 9.40
C PHE A 120 -8.17 -6.20 10.42
N LEU A 121 -8.73 -5.02 10.12
CA LEU A 121 -8.95 -3.93 11.07
C LEU A 121 -10.19 -4.22 11.94
N PRO A 122 -10.04 -4.66 13.21
CA PRO A 122 -11.15 -5.29 13.91
C PRO A 122 -12.31 -4.35 14.25
N GLU A 123 -12.03 -3.08 14.54
CA GLU A 123 -13.05 -2.07 14.79
C GLU A 123 -13.84 -1.74 13.52
N PHE A 124 -13.15 -1.57 12.39
CA PHE A 124 -13.75 -1.29 11.10
C PHE A 124 -14.59 -2.48 10.61
N GLY A 125 -14.00 -3.68 10.53
CA GLY A 125 -14.69 -4.85 10.00
C GLY A 125 -15.90 -5.26 10.85
N ARG A 126 -15.80 -5.13 12.18
CA ARG A 126 -16.97 -5.31 13.05
C ARG A 126 -18.09 -4.33 12.70
N LYS A 127 -17.77 -3.03 12.59
CA LYS A 127 -18.76 -2.00 12.25
C LYS A 127 -19.42 -2.31 10.91
N MET A 128 -18.66 -2.65 9.88
CA MET A 128 -19.20 -3.01 8.56
C MET A 128 -20.15 -4.22 8.62
N ILE A 129 -19.82 -5.25 9.39
CA ILE A 129 -20.67 -6.44 9.59
C ILE A 129 -21.94 -6.11 10.39
N GLU A 130 -21.84 -5.23 11.39
CA GLU A 130 -22.96 -4.88 12.27
C GLU A 130 -24.01 -4.00 11.60
N ILE A 131 -23.67 -3.20 10.58
CA ILE A 131 -24.59 -2.28 9.88
C ILE A 131 -25.92 -2.97 9.56
N ASP A 132 -27.05 -2.38 9.93
CA ASP A 132 -28.36 -2.87 9.50
C ASP A 132 -28.80 -2.12 8.24
N ILE A 133 -28.48 -2.70 7.08
CA ILE A 133 -28.74 -2.06 5.78
C ILE A 133 -30.25 -1.80 5.58
N LYS A 134 -31.13 -2.60 6.19
CA LYS A 134 -32.59 -2.42 6.07
C LYS A 134 -33.07 -1.14 6.74
N ASP A 135 -32.43 -0.77 7.86
CA ASP A 135 -32.79 0.41 8.66
C ASP A 135 -32.23 1.73 8.13
N ILE A 136 -31.29 1.67 7.17
CA ILE A 136 -30.77 2.86 6.50
C ILE A 136 -31.88 3.53 5.69
N LYS A 137 -32.30 4.71 6.16
CA LYS A 137 -33.33 5.57 5.55
C LYS A 137 -32.69 6.69 4.73
N LYS A 138 -33.38 7.11 3.67
CA LYS A 138 -32.95 8.23 2.84
C LYS A 138 -32.95 9.53 3.68
N PRO A 139 -31.87 10.33 3.66
CA PRO A 139 -31.84 11.61 4.34
C PRO A 139 -33.00 12.52 3.87
N MET A 140 -33.67 13.18 4.80
CA MET A 140 -34.71 14.17 4.49
C MET A 140 -34.05 15.49 4.07
N ILE A 141 -34.42 16.04 2.92
CA ILE A 141 -33.92 17.33 2.43
C ILE A 141 -34.96 18.41 2.72
N HIS A 142 -34.52 19.52 3.32
CA HIS A 142 -35.31 20.73 3.51
C HIS A 142 -34.80 21.86 2.62
N GLN A 143 -35.58 22.94 2.46
CA GLN A 143 -35.16 24.09 1.63
C GLN A 143 -33.81 24.69 2.08
N ASN A 144 -33.55 24.68 3.39
CA ASN A 144 -32.32 25.18 4.00
C ASN A 144 -31.20 24.13 4.11
N SER A 145 -31.39 22.91 3.59
CA SER A 145 -30.32 21.89 3.59
C SER A 145 -29.11 22.36 2.79
N SER A 146 -27.94 22.11 3.35
CA SER A 146 -26.64 22.38 2.75
C SER A 146 -26.47 21.66 1.41
N LYS A 147 -25.53 22.14 0.57
CA LYS A 147 -25.15 21.46 -0.68
C LYS A 147 -24.70 20.03 -0.41
N LYS A 148 -23.97 19.80 0.69
CA LYS A 148 -23.48 18.49 1.12
C LYS A 148 -24.61 17.52 1.44
N GLU A 149 -25.61 17.94 2.20
CA GLU A 149 -26.80 17.11 2.49
C GLU A 149 -27.60 16.78 1.23
N LYS A 150 -27.72 17.74 0.30
CA LYS A 150 -28.38 17.50 -0.99
C LYS A 150 -27.62 16.48 -1.84
N LYS A 151 -26.28 16.59 -1.93
CA LYS A 151 -25.41 15.62 -2.63
C LYS A 151 -25.54 14.22 -2.01
N LEU A 152 -25.48 14.13 -0.69
CA LEU A 152 -25.60 12.86 0.05
C LEU A 152 -26.94 12.17 -0.21
N ALA A 153 -28.04 12.93 -0.21
CA ALA A 153 -29.37 12.41 -0.49
C ALA A 153 -29.58 12.04 -1.98
N LYS A 154 -28.93 12.75 -2.92
CA LYS A 154 -28.91 12.40 -4.35
C LYS A 154 -28.24 11.03 -4.56
N ASN A 155 -27.10 10.80 -3.92
CA ASN A 155 -26.30 9.58 -4.05
C ASN A 155 -26.69 8.45 -3.09
N PHE A 156 -27.81 8.59 -2.37
CA PHE A 156 -28.23 7.64 -1.33
C PHE A 156 -28.26 6.16 -1.78
N LYS A 157 -28.82 5.88 -2.97
CA LYS A 157 -28.94 4.50 -3.49
C LYS A 157 -27.56 3.87 -3.69
N TYR A 158 -26.61 4.65 -4.20
CA TYR A 158 -25.23 4.23 -4.41
C TYR A 158 -24.55 3.95 -3.06
N HIS A 159 -24.57 4.90 -2.13
CA HIS A 159 -23.93 4.74 -0.82
C HIS A 159 -24.50 3.54 -0.03
N LYS A 160 -25.83 3.35 -0.06
CA LYS A 160 -26.47 2.20 0.57
C LYS A 160 -26.00 0.88 -0.05
N LYS A 161 -25.88 0.83 -1.38
CA LYS A 161 -25.39 -0.35 -2.11
C LYS A 161 -23.92 -0.64 -1.82
N LEU A 162 -23.08 0.40 -1.76
CA LEU A 162 -21.66 0.28 -1.40
C LEU A 162 -21.49 -0.38 -0.02
N LEU A 163 -22.18 0.12 1.00
CA LEU A 163 -22.14 -0.50 2.35
C LEU A 163 -22.64 -1.94 2.35
N GLN A 164 -23.67 -2.25 1.56
CA GLN A 164 -24.20 -3.60 1.44
C GLN A 164 -23.18 -4.56 0.82
N GLU A 165 -22.47 -4.15 -0.23
CA GLU A 165 -21.49 -5.02 -0.88
C GLU A 165 -20.21 -5.20 -0.06
N ILE A 166 -19.77 -4.18 0.68
CA ILE A 166 -18.68 -4.33 1.67
C ILE A 166 -19.11 -5.34 2.75
N GLN A 167 -20.33 -5.20 3.28
CA GLN A 167 -20.86 -6.13 4.27
C GLN A 167 -20.96 -7.55 3.73
N ASN A 168 -21.48 -7.74 2.51
CA ASN A 168 -21.59 -9.04 1.87
C ASN A 168 -20.22 -9.71 1.74
N LEU A 169 -19.23 -8.98 1.21
CA LEU A 169 -17.88 -9.50 1.04
C LEU A 169 -17.24 -9.88 2.38
N PHE A 170 -17.40 -9.06 3.42
CA PHE A 170 -16.85 -9.36 4.74
C PHE A 170 -17.52 -10.57 5.41
N ILE A 171 -18.82 -10.76 5.20
CA ILE A 171 -19.54 -11.95 5.65
C ILE A 171 -19.05 -13.18 4.89
N GLU A 172 -18.90 -13.10 3.57
CA GLU A 172 -18.37 -14.18 2.73
C GLU A 172 -16.95 -14.58 3.15
N MET A 173 -16.04 -13.61 3.33
CA MET A 173 -14.69 -13.86 3.84
C MET A 173 -14.66 -14.49 5.24
N THR A 174 -15.72 -14.28 6.03
CA THR A 174 -15.83 -14.81 7.40
C THR A 174 -16.39 -16.24 7.44
N LEU A 175 -17.34 -16.55 6.55
CA LEU A 175 -18.15 -17.78 6.63
C LEU A 175 -17.91 -18.77 5.48
N SER A 176 -17.27 -18.34 4.39
CA SER A 176 -17.09 -19.20 3.23
C SER A 176 -16.18 -20.40 3.52
N ASN A 177 -16.60 -21.56 3.01
CA ASN A 177 -15.83 -22.80 2.98
C ASN A 177 -14.93 -22.87 1.73
N ARG A 178 -14.94 -21.83 0.88
CA ARG A 178 -14.04 -21.69 -0.27
C ARG A 178 -12.75 -20.98 0.14
N LYS A 179 -11.64 -21.27 -0.56
CA LYS A 179 -10.34 -20.62 -0.36
C LYS A 179 -10.37 -19.11 -0.65
N TYR A 180 -11.27 -18.66 -1.51
CA TYR A 180 -11.39 -17.26 -1.89
C TYR A 180 -12.85 -16.85 -2.10
N ALA A 181 -13.12 -15.56 -1.92
CA ALA A 181 -14.38 -14.89 -2.21
C ALA A 181 -14.29 -14.11 -3.54
N ASN A 182 -15.44 -13.78 -4.14
CA ASN A 182 -15.49 -13.01 -5.39
C ASN A 182 -15.83 -11.52 -5.12
N PRO A 183 -14.89 -10.57 -5.26
CA PRO A 183 -15.14 -9.15 -5.00
C PRO A 183 -15.88 -8.39 -6.11
N GLU A 184 -16.30 -9.06 -7.19
CA GLU A 184 -16.91 -8.45 -8.39
C GLU A 184 -18.04 -7.46 -8.10
N ASN A 185 -19.03 -7.89 -7.31
CA ASN A 185 -20.17 -7.05 -6.97
C ASN A 185 -19.75 -5.76 -6.25
N LEU A 186 -18.70 -5.80 -5.44
CA LEU A 186 -18.19 -4.63 -4.77
C LEU A 186 -17.46 -3.71 -5.76
N LEU A 187 -16.58 -4.28 -6.60
CA LEU A 187 -15.82 -3.53 -7.60
C LEU A 187 -16.72 -2.77 -8.58
N GLU A 188 -17.82 -3.38 -9.06
CA GLU A 188 -18.80 -2.72 -9.93
C GLU A 188 -19.51 -1.52 -9.29
N ASN A 189 -19.50 -1.45 -7.95
CA ASN A 189 -20.09 -0.40 -7.14
C ASN A 189 -19.07 0.62 -6.65
N ILE A 190 -17.82 0.60 -7.13
CA ILE A 190 -16.85 1.66 -6.85
C ILE A 190 -16.90 2.71 -7.95
N ARG A 191 -16.89 3.98 -7.53
CA ARG A 191 -16.83 5.14 -8.42
C ARG A 191 -15.67 6.05 -8.01
N ASN A 192 -15.00 6.63 -9.00
CA ASN A 192 -14.08 7.75 -8.86
C ASN A 192 -14.73 9.05 -9.36
N GLU A 193 -13.99 10.16 -9.38
CA GLU A 193 -14.47 11.45 -9.90
C GLU A 193 -14.83 11.38 -11.39
N GLU A 194 -14.20 10.48 -12.14
CA GLU A 194 -14.42 10.26 -13.57
C GLU A 194 -15.56 9.29 -13.89
N GLY A 195 -16.18 8.65 -12.89
CA GLY A 195 -17.30 7.73 -13.05
C GLY A 195 -17.06 6.36 -12.41
N LYS A 196 -17.48 5.28 -13.08
CA LYS A 196 -17.21 3.91 -12.62
C LYS A 196 -15.76 3.56 -12.93
N ILE A 197 -15.08 2.91 -11.98
CA ILE A 197 -13.74 2.35 -12.23
C ILE A 197 -13.88 1.29 -13.34
N GLN A 198 -13.05 1.39 -14.37
CA GLN A 198 -13.04 0.41 -15.45
C GLN A 198 -12.30 -0.85 -14.99
N LEU A 199 -13.01 -1.98 -14.97
CA LEU A 199 -12.42 -3.28 -14.66
C LEU A 199 -11.37 -3.65 -15.73
N GLY A 200 -10.20 -4.10 -15.29
CA GLY A 200 -9.09 -4.45 -16.19
C GLY A 200 -7.94 -3.46 -16.19
N ASP A 201 -8.16 -2.23 -15.72
CA ASP A 201 -7.14 -1.18 -15.72
C ASP A 201 -6.27 -1.27 -14.45
N GLU A 202 -4.98 -1.00 -14.63
CA GLU A 202 -4.01 -0.96 -13.54
C GLU A 202 -4.05 0.44 -12.90
N GLU A 203 -4.17 0.46 -11.58
CA GLU A 203 -4.45 1.66 -10.82
C GLU A 203 -3.52 1.77 -9.62
N ASP A 204 -3.28 3.00 -9.18
CA ASP A 204 -2.47 3.28 -8.00
C ASP A 204 -3.22 2.92 -6.72
N VAL A 205 -2.61 2.09 -5.86
CA VAL A 205 -3.24 1.62 -4.62
C VAL A 205 -3.56 2.77 -3.66
N GLY A 206 -2.72 3.80 -3.62
CA GLY A 206 -2.92 4.94 -2.75
C GLY A 206 -4.07 5.83 -3.23
N GLU A 207 -4.14 6.08 -4.53
CA GLU A 207 -5.23 6.87 -5.14
C GLU A 207 -6.58 6.17 -4.98
N ILE A 208 -6.68 4.89 -5.35
CA ILE A 208 -7.91 4.12 -5.17
C ILE A 208 -8.26 3.97 -3.70
N GLY A 209 -7.27 3.74 -2.83
CA GLY A 209 -7.47 3.66 -1.39
C GLY A 209 -8.10 4.95 -0.84
N ALA A 210 -7.57 6.10 -1.20
CA ALA A 210 -8.10 7.40 -0.79
C ALA A 210 -9.53 7.62 -1.30
N ASN A 211 -9.77 7.42 -2.60
CA ASN A 211 -11.09 7.59 -3.22
C ASN A 211 -12.14 6.65 -2.59
N PHE A 212 -11.78 5.39 -2.37
CA PHE A 212 -12.66 4.41 -1.76
C PHE A 212 -12.96 4.75 -0.30
N MET A 213 -11.98 5.23 0.46
CA MET A 213 -12.19 5.65 1.86
C MET A 213 -13.02 6.92 1.97
N HIS A 214 -12.89 7.87 1.04
CA HIS A 214 -13.82 9.01 0.95
C HIS A 214 -15.25 8.55 0.63
N ALA A 215 -15.43 7.61 -0.30
CA ALA A 215 -16.74 7.05 -0.61
C ALA A 215 -17.37 6.31 0.59
N ILE A 216 -16.58 5.57 1.36
CA ILE A 216 -17.02 4.93 2.61
C ILE A 216 -17.35 5.98 3.67
N GLN A 217 -16.56 7.03 3.81
CA GLN A 217 -16.83 8.12 4.76
C GLN A 217 -18.17 8.81 4.46
N GLU A 218 -18.47 9.10 3.20
CA GLU A 218 -19.77 9.64 2.79
C GLU A 218 -20.88 8.62 3.01
N ALA A 219 -20.66 7.35 2.62
CA ALA A 219 -21.68 6.32 2.77
C ALA A 219 -21.97 6.00 4.24
N TYR A 220 -20.99 6.05 5.12
CA TYR A 220 -21.21 5.79 6.54
C TYR A 220 -22.01 6.91 7.21
N GLN A 221 -21.95 8.15 6.70
CA GLN A 221 -22.78 9.27 7.21
C GLN A 221 -24.28 9.07 6.99
N ILE A 222 -24.72 8.29 5.99
CA ILE A 222 -26.15 7.96 5.84
C ILE A 222 -26.63 6.93 6.87
N TYR A 223 -25.71 6.19 7.49
CA TYR A 223 -26.01 5.25 8.57
C TYR A 223 -25.86 5.89 9.94
N GLU A 224 -24.79 6.63 10.17
CA GLU A 224 -24.49 7.32 11.42
C GLU A 224 -24.23 8.82 11.15
N PRO A 225 -25.30 9.65 11.11
CA PRO A 225 -25.18 11.08 10.85
C PRO A 225 -24.41 11.79 11.97
N ILE A 226 -23.48 12.67 11.60
CA ILE A 226 -22.78 13.53 12.56
C ILE A 226 -23.74 14.68 12.94
N PRO A 227 -24.00 14.95 14.23
CA PRO A 227 -24.78 16.12 14.64
C PRO A 227 -24.14 17.40 14.10
N ASN A 228 -24.94 18.29 13.50
CA ASN A 228 -24.46 19.54 12.87
C ASN A 228 -23.47 20.29 13.77
N GLN A 229 -22.22 20.42 13.30
CA GLN A 229 -21.32 21.44 13.81
C GLN A 229 -21.60 22.72 13.04
N ASP A 230 -22.09 23.73 13.74
CA ASP A 230 -22.24 25.08 13.20
C ASP A 230 -20.86 25.65 12.80
N SER A 231 -20.68 25.87 11.50
CA SER A 231 -19.73 26.79 10.86
C SER A 231 -18.24 26.75 11.24
N SER A 232 -17.40 26.30 10.30
CA SER A 232 -16.16 27.02 9.95
C SER A 232 -15.67 26.67 8.54
N SER A 233 -15.93 27.59 7.60
CA SER A 233 -15.20 27.83 6.33
C SER A 233 -14.67 26.63 5.55
N ASP A 234 -15.52 26.01 4.74
CA ASP A 234 -15.05 25.30 3.55
C ASP A 234 -14.99 26.32 2.40
N SER A 235 -13.77 26.68 1.99
CA SER A 235 -13.52 27.49 0.81
C SER A 235 -13.93 26.73 -0.44
N GLU A 236 -14.74 27.40 -1.25
CA GLU A 236 -15.22 26.97 -2.56
C GLU A 236 -14.04 26.64 -3.50
N ASN A 237 -13.99 25.39 -3.96
CA ASN A 237 -13.48 25.06 -5.28
C ASN A 237 -13.96 23.64 -5.60
N ASP A 238 -14.90 23.53 -6.53
CA ASP A 238 -14.92 22.43 -7.49
C ASP A 238 -15.76 22.87 -8.68
N GLY A 239 -15.16 22.77 -9.87
CA GLY A 239 -15.80 23.06 -11.13
C GLY A 239 -16.78 21.95 -11.45
N ASP A 240 -18.05 22.17 -11.12
CA ASP A 240 -19.16 21.36 -11.61
C ASP A 240 -19.18 21.43 -13.15
N THR A 241 -18.96 20.29 -13.79
CA THR A 241 -19.50 20.05 -15.12
C THR A 241 -20.80 19.28 -14.89
N ASP A 242 -21.92 19.95 -15.14
CA ASP A 242 -23.27 19.39 -15.02
C ASP A 242 -23.38 18.09 -15.83
N MET A 243 -23.46 16.94 -15.13
CA MET A 243 -23.92 15.68 -15.73
C MET A 243 -25.44 15.61 -15.60
N GLU A 244 -26.12 16.17 -16.60
CA GLU A 244 -27.50 15.79 -16.92
C GLU A 244 -27.48 14.45 -17.65
N GLU A 245 -28.01 13.39 -17.03
CA GLU A 245 -28.40 12.17 -17.74
C GLU A 245 -29.71 12.47 -18.50
N SER A 246 -29.62 12.61 -19.82
CA SER A 246 -30.76 12.43 -20.72
C SER A 246 -30.52 11.23 -21.62
N GLU A 247 -31.42 10.26 -21.54
CA GLU A 247 -31.54 9.13 -22.46
C GLU A 247 -31.82 9.65 -23.87
N GLU A 248 -30.90 9.45 -24.82
CA GLU A 248 -31.18 9.40 -26.27
C GLU A 248 -29.94 8.83 -27.01
N GLU A 249 -30.13 7.77 -27.80
CA GLU A 249 -29.12 7.23 -28.73
C GLU A 249 -28.79 8.25 -29.83
N PRO A 250 -27.56 8.22 -30.37
CA PRO A 250 -27.48 8.36 -31.82
C PRO A 250 -26.43 7.48 -32.52
N ASP A 251 -26.83 7.07 -33.72
CA ASP A 251 -26.01 6.60 -34.84
C ASP A 251 -24.97 7.64 -35.32
N GLU A 252 -24.00 7.09 -36.06
CA GLU A 252 -23.07 7.68 -37.05
C GLU A 252 -21.62 8.01 -36.63
N GLU A 253 -20.75 7.44 -37.47
CA GLU A 253 -19.29 7.38 -37.43
C GLU A 253 -18.61 8.75 -37.60
N GLU A 254 -17.59 9.05 -36.78
CA GLU A 254 -16.48 9.89 -37.21
C GLU A 254 -15.13 9.39 -36.66
N LYS A 255 -14.28 8.96 -37.58
CA LYS A 255 -12.91 8.48 -37.35
C LYS A 255 -12.03 9.57 -36.71
N LYS A 256 -11.48 9.31 -35.51
CA LYS A 256 -10.30 10.03 -34.96
C LYS A 256 -9.30 9.06 -34.35
N GLY A 257 -8.04 9.21 -34.76
CA GLY A 257 -6.93 8.29 -34.51
C GLY A 257 -6.42 8.21 -33.06
N PRO A 258 -5.39 7.39 -32.79
CA PRO A 258 -5.03 6.97 -31.45
C PRO A 258 -4.31 8.11 -30.68
N ASN A 259 -5.00 8.72 -29.73
CA ASN A 259 -4.38 9.56 -28.72
C ASN A 259 -3.84 8.68 -27.58
N THR A 260 -2.59 8.25 -27.71
CA THR A 260 -1.76 7.87 -26.56
C THR A 260 -1.26 9.14 -25.89
N ARG A 261 -1.88 9.53 -24.78
CA ARG A 261 -1.40 10.61 -23.91
C ARG A 261 -1.58 10.19 -22.44
N LEU A 262 -0.80 9.20 -22.01
CA LEU A 262 -0.48 8.99 -20.59
C LEU A 262 0.45 10.14 -20.17
N GLY A 263 -0.15 11.30 -19.99
CA GLY A 263 0.49 12.42 -19.33
C GLY A 263 0.39 12.17 -17.84
N PHE A 264 1.53 11.97 -17.19
CA PHE A 264 1.70 12.29 -15.78
C PHE A 264 1.22 13.71 -15.61
N ARG A 265 -0.02 13.86 -15.13
CA ARG A 265 -0.40 15.08 -14.47
C ARG A 265 0.37 15.07 -13.16
N GLU A 266 1.57 15.65 -13.20
CA GLU A 266 1.91 16.56 -12.11
C GLU A 266 0.63 17.35 -11.87
N ALA A 267 0.09 17.24 -10.67
CA ALA A 267 -0.93 18.17 -10.21
C ALA A 267 -0.32 19.56 -10.38
N LYS A 268 -0.58 20.20 -11.53
CA LYS A 268 -0.37 21.62 -11.70
C LYS A 268 -1.34 22.25 -10.72
N ILE A 269 -0.85 22.46 -9.50
CA ILE A 269 -1.41 23.40 -8.56
C ILE A 269 -1.51 24.68 -9.36
N ASN A 270 -2.72 25.02 -9.76
CA ASN A 270 -3.01 26.26 -10.43
C ASN A 270 -2.85 27.31 -9.34
N ALA A 271 -1.63 27.86 -9.20
CA ALA A 271 -1.32 28.98 -8.33
C ALA A 271 -2.02 30.24 -8.89
N LYS A 272 -3.35 30.29 -8.75
CA LYS A 272 -4.06 31.55 -8.74
C LYS A 272 -3.91 32.09 -7.34
N ALA A 273 -3.08 33.14 -7.21
CA ALA A 273 -2.95 33.94 -6.02
C ALA A 273 -4.33 34.49 -5.62
N ASN A 274 -5.04 33.75 -4.76
CA ASN A 274 -6.16 34.28 -4.00
C ASN A 274 -5.58 34.88 -2.73
N GLU A 275 -5.70 36.20 -2.57
CA GLU A 275 -5.35 36.94 -1.36
C GLU A 275 -6.13 36.42 -0.14
N HIS A 276 -5.66 35.34 0.48
CA HIS A 276 -6.17 34.85 1.75
C HIS A 276 -5.50 35.63 2.88
N LYS A 277 -6.29 36.39 3.64
CA LYS A 277 -5.81 37.06 4.86
C LYS A 277 -5.34 36.01 5.88
N PRO A 278 -4.20 36.24 6.56
CA PRO A 278 -3.69 35.29 7.54
C PRO A 278 -4.66 35.13 8.72
N ARG A 279 -5.13 33.90 8.95
CA ARG A 279 -5.89 33.54 10.16
C ARG A 279 -4.93 33.39 11.33
N THR A 280 -5.22 34.06 12.44
CA THR A 280 -4.53 33.85 13.72
C THR A 280 -5.13 32.62 14.39
N LEU A 281 -4.39 31.51 14.46
CA LEU A 281 -4.84 30.32 15.21
C LEU A 281 -4.83 30.61 16.72
N GLY A 282 -5.99 30.50 17.36
CA GLY A 282 -6.11 30.59 18.82
C GLY A 282 -5.47 29.38 19.50
N ARG A 283 -4.62 29.63 20.51
CA ARG A 283 -3.94 28.59 21.32
C ARG A 283 -4.88 27.61 22.06
N GLU A 284 -6.20 27.84 22.05
CA GLU A 284 -7.15 27.11 22.90
C GLU A 284 -7.79 25.86 22.26
N LEU A 285 -7.59 25.60 20.96
CA LEU A 285 -8.24 24.49 20.24
C LEU A 285 -7.55 23.11 20.35
N PHE A 286 -6.39 23.00 21.00
CA PHE A 286 -5.45 21.89 20.72
C PHE A 286 -4.99 21.14 21.98
N LYS A 287 -5.91 20.45 22.69
CA LYS A 287 -5.59 19.69 23.90
C LYS A 287 -5.66 18.16 23.76
N ASP A 288 -6.35 17.63 22.76
CA ASP A 288 -6.37 16.19 22.45
C ASP A 288 -6.10 16.00 20.94
N PRO A 289 -5.02 15.31 20.53
CA PRO A 289 -4.78 14.99 19.12
C PRO A 289 -5.76 13.93 18.57
N MET A 290 -6.66 13.38 19.38
CA MET A 290 -7.85 12.65 18.89
C MET A 290 -9.09 13.55 18.95
N ASP A 291 -9.53 14.04 17.78
CA ASP A 291 -10.69 14.92 17.63
C ASP A 291 -12.01 14.14 17.81
N GLN A 292 -12.54 14.10 19.04
CA GLN A 292 -13.78 13.36 19.37
C GLN A 292 -15.04 13.91 18.69
N SER A 293 -14.93 15.04 17.99
CA SER A 293 -16.06 15.72 17.34
C SER A 293 -16.36 15.20 15.93
N ARG A 294 -15.46 14.37 15.36
CA ARG A 294 -15.57 13.79 14.01
C ARG A 294 -16.25 12.41 14.02
N GLY A 295 -16.78 12.00 12.87
CA GLY A 295 -17.41 10.69 12.70
C GLY A 295 -16.43 9.51 12.83
N PHE A 296 -16.97 8.30 13.05
CA PHE A 296 -16.17 7.08 13.25
C PHE A 296 -15.11 6.84 12.17
N ILE A 297 -15.51 6.83 10.89
CA ILE A 297 -14.59 6.58 9.76
C ILE A 297 -13.54 7.71 9.68
N GLN A 298 -13.94 8.95 9.93
CA GLN A 298 -13.03 10.10 9.88
C GLN A 298 -11.95 10.01 10.98
N ASN A 299 -12.33 9.65 12.20
CA ASN A 299 -11.39 9.44 13.30
C ASN A 299 -10.49 8.23 13.10
N LEU A 300 -11.03 7.17 12.48
CA LEU A 300 -10.25 5.96 12.28
C LEU A 300 -9.22 6.13 11.16
N PHE A 301 -9.52 6.83 10.06
CA PHE A 301 -8.65 6.84 8.88
C PHE A 301 -8.07 8.20 8.47
N PHE A 302 -8.60 9.32 8.97
CA PHE A 302 -8.20 10.65 8.50
C PHE A 302 -7.56 11.48 9.61
N GLY A 303 -6.31 11.87 9.41
CA GLY A 303 -5.64 12.85 10.27
C GLY A 303 -5.96 14.29 9.87
N LYS A 304 -5.53 15.23 10.71
CA LYS A 304 -5.45 16.67 10.38
C LYS A 304 -4.01 17.12 10.48
N LYS A 305 -3.52 17.88 9.51
CA LYS A 305 -2.20 18.50 9.55
C LYS A 305 -2.31 20.00 9.33
N ILE A 306 -1.30 20.74 9.78
CA ILE A 306 -1.05 22.12 9.36
C ILE A 306 0.22 22.19 8.56
N GLU A 307 0.26 23.14 7.64
CA GLU A 307 1.42 23.50 6.86
C GLU A 307 1.68 24.99 7.06
N ILE A 308 2.92 25.30 7.46
CA ILE A 308 3.40 26.65 7.71
C ILE A 308 4.46 26.94 6.65
N THR A 309 4.25 27.98 5.86
CA THR A 309 5.23 28.44 4.87
C THR A 309 5.88 29.72 5.38
N GLU A 310 7.16 29.64 5.72
CA GLU A 310 7.95 30.75 6.26
C GLU A 310 8.89 31.31 5.18
N GLN A 311 8.79 32.61 4.91
CA GLN A 311 9.84 33.37 4.21
C GLN A 311 10.81 33.91 5.26
N GLY A 312 12.12 33.85 5.02
CA GLY A 312 13.21 34.08 6.00
C GLY A 312 13.27 35.42 6.75
N SER A 313 12.22 36.25 6.79
CA SER A 313 12.10 37.45 7.59
C SER A 313 10.62 37.76 7.93
N ARG A 314 10.17 37.26 9.09
CA ARG A 314 8.91 37.56 9.82
C ARG A 314 8.04 38.70 9.23
N ARG A 315 7.02 38.32 8.44
CA ARG A 315 5.72 39.02 8.41
C ARG A 315 4.61 38.33 7.60
N ASP A 316 4.92 37.38 6.72
CA ASP A 316 3.94 36.75 5.82
C ASP A 316 3.92 35.22 5.92
N ASP A 317 3.89 34.66 7.14
CA ASP A 317 3.75 33.21 7.30
C ASP A 317 2.32 32.79 6.90
N THR A 318 2.19 31.94 5.89
CA THR A 318 0.90 31.33 5.55
C THR A 318 0.72 30.05 6.36
N ILE A 319 -0.49 29.87 6.91
CA ILE A 319 -0.87 28.67 7.66
C ILE A 319 -2.09 28.09 6.97
N GLU A 320 -1.97 26.84 6.55
CA GLU A 320 -3.04 26.07 5.91
C GLU A 320 -3.24 24.79 6.71
N ASP A 321 -4.48 24.46 7.05
CA ASP A 321 -4.86 23.18 7.63
C ASP A 321 -5.53 22.28 6.57
N SER A 322 -5.30 20.97 6.67
CA SER A 322 -5.86 19.99 5.76
C SER A 322 -6.08 18.64 6.43
N ASP A 323 -7.12 17.93 5.99
CA ASP A 323 -7.32 16.52 6.28
C ASP A 323 -6.36 15.67 5.42
N PHE A 324 -5.89 14.54 5.94
CA PHE A 324 -5.11 13.58 5.16
C PHE A 324 -5.51 12.15 5.48
N PHE A 325 -5.65 11.31 4.44
CA PHE A 325 -5.79 9.85 4.58
C PHE A 325 -4.43 9.17 4.75
N GLN A 326 -3.46 9.62 3.97
CA GLN A 326 -2.12 9.04 3.87
C GLN A 326 -1.05 10.12 3.77
N LEU A 327 0.18 9.77 4.16
CA LEU A 327 1.35 10.60 3.92
C LEU A 327 2.19 10.05 2.77
N PHE A 328 2.49 10.91 1.80
CA PHE A 328 3.34 10.59 0.67
C PHE A 328 4.81 10.80 1.03
N LEU A 329 5.61 9.74 0.95
CA LEU A 329 7.02 9.75 1.33
C LEU A 329 7.91 9.57 0.09
N SER A 330 8.76 10.56 -0.18
CA SER A 330 9.77 10.49 -1.25
C SER A 330 10.97 9.66 -0.80
N LEU A 331 11.47 8.80 -1.70
CA LEU A 331 12.57 7.86 -1.43
C LEU A 331 13.87 8.21 -2.18
N ASN A 332 14.11 9.50 -2.41
CA ASN A 332 15.26 10.00 -3.17
C ASN A 332 16.64 9.71 -2.52
N SER A 333 16.66 9.25 -1.27
CA SER A 333 17.87 8.89 -0.54
C SER A 333 17.57 7.76 0.42
N GLU A 334 18.56 6.93 0.71
CA GLU A 334 18.48 5.90 1.74
C GLU A 334 18.14 6.52 3.11
N GLY A 335 17.54 5.69 3.96
CA GLY A 335 17.14 6.07 5.30
C GLY A 335 15.96 5.24 5.79
N ASN A 336 15.57 5.54 7.03
CA ASN A 336 14.42 4.90 7.64
C ASN A 336 13.12 5.71 7.42
N LEU A 337 11.99 5.15 7.86
CA LEU A 337 10.68 5.79 7.81
C LEU A 337 10.64 7.16 8.49
N TYR A 338 11.38 7.36 9.58
CA TYR A 338 11.44 8.66 10.27
C TYR A 338 12.15 9.72 9.43
N ASP A 339 13.26 9.38 8.78
CA ASP A 339 13.98 10.28 7.89
C ASP A 339 13.11 10.68 6.70
N ALA A 340 12.41 9.71 6.10
CA ALA A 340 11.50 9.96 4.98
C ALA A 340 10.30 10.84 5.39
N TRP A 341 9.71 10.59 6.56
CA TRP A 341 8.62 11.41 7.10
C TRP A 341 9.12 12.82 7.44
N GLU A 342 10.28 12.98 8.07
CA GLU A 342 10.87 14.28 8.37
C GLU A 342 11.11 15.10 7.08
N ARG A 343 11.69 14.51 6.04
CA ARG A 343 11.88 15.15 4.73
C ARG A 343 10.56 15.55 4.06
N SER A 344 9.50 14.76 4.22
CA SER A 344 8.17 15.09 3.69
C SER A 344 7.53 16.29 4.40
N PHE A 345 7.86 16.51 5.67
CA PHE A 345 7.29 17.59 6.49
C PHE A 345 8.15 18.86 6.46
N TYR A 346 9.44 18.73 6.20
CA TYR A 346 10.38 19.84 6.25
C TYR A 346 11.19 19.88 4.96
N TYR A 347 10.87 20.85 4.11
CA TYR A 347 11.62 21.06 2.87
C TYR A 347 11.67 22.53 2.49
N LYS A 348 12.69 22.87 1.72
CA LYS A 348 12.87 24.18 1.12
C LYS A 348 12.50 24.13 -0.35
N PHE A 349 11.89 25.19 -0.85
CA PHE A 349 11.55 25.29 -2.26
C PHE A 349 11.69 26.74 -2.75
N MET A 350 11.85 26.88 -4.05
CA MET A 350 11.86 28.18 -4.72
C MET A 350 10.44 28.51 -5.19
N GLY A 351 9.91 29.65 -4.74
CA GLY A 351 8.64 30.16 -5.24
C GLY A 351 8.76 30.71 -6.66
N ASP A 352 7.62 30.95 -7.32
CA ASP A 352 7.56 31.57 -8.65
C ASP A 352 8.19 32.97 -8.69
N ASP A 353 8.20 33.64 -7.54
CA ASP A 353 8.87 34.92 -7.30
C ASP A 353 10.40 34.80 -7.15
N LYS A 354 10.95 33.60 -7.36
CA LYS A 354 12.36 33.25 -7.21
C LYS A 354 12.91 33.49 -5.81
N LYS A 355 12.05 33.49 -4.78
CA LYS A 355 12.46 33.52 -3.38
C LYS A 355 12.45 32.13 -2.79
N GLU A 356 13.32 31.90 -1.82
CA GLU A 356 13.38 30.65 -1.07
C GLU A 356 12.35 30.69 0.07
N TYR A 357 11.58 29.61 0.18
CA TYR A 357 10.58 29.40 1.22
C TYR A 357 10.90 28.12 1.98
N ASN A 358 10.63 28.14 3.29
CA ASN A 358 10.69 26.94 4.13
C ASN A 358 9.26 26.48 4.40
N LYS A 359 8.93 25.25 3.99
CA LYS A 359 7.66 24.64 4.35
C LYS A 359 7.86 23.70 5.53
N ARG A 360 6.99 23.84 6.53
CA ARG A 360 6.97 23.02 7.74
C ARG A 360 5.58 22.48 7.99
N SER A 361 5.45 21.17 8.02
CA SER A 361 4.19 20.51 8.35
C SER A 361 4.22 19.93 9.76
N TYR A 362 3.05 19.85 10.39
CA TYR A 362 2.83 19.20 11.68
C TYR A 362 1.49 18.50 11.70
N VAL A 363 1.40 17.36 12.40
CA VAL A 363 0.13 16.69 12.64
C VAL A 363 -0.59 17.38 13.79
N LEU A 364 -1.83 17.81 13.55
CA LEU A 364 -2.75 18.31 14.57
C LEU A 364 -3.54 17.17 15.20
N SER A 365 -4.09 16.28 14.36
CA SER A 365 -4.88 15.14 14.82
C SER A 365 -4.41 13.86 14.17
N LEU A 366 -4.19 12.83 14.98
CA LEU A 366 -3.73 11.53 14.55
C LEU A 366 -4.92 10.64 14.18
N PRO A 367 -4.90 9.95 13.03
CA PRO A 367 -5.89 8.94 12.71
C PRO A 367 -5.65 7.66 13.53
N GLY A 368 -6.69 6.88 13.83
CA GLY A 368 -6.52 5.58 14.47
C GLY A 368 -5.67 4.60 13.64
N ILE A 369 -5.75 4.71 12.31
CA ILE A 369 -4.99 3.98 11.29
C ILE A 369 -4.14 4.98 10.53
N PHE A 370 -2.83 4.80 10.63
CA PHE A 370 -1.86 5.68 9.99
C PHE A 370 -1.31 5.01 8.73
N THR A 371 -1.45 5.67 7.57
CA THR A 371 -1.00 5.11 6.30
C THR A 371 0.10 5.95 5.65
N PHE A 372 1.08 5.28 5.04
CA PHE A 372 2.18 5.89 4.30
C PHE A 372 2.24 5.33 2.89
N GLN A 373 2.25 6.20 1.88
CA GLN A 373 2.55 5.83 0.50
C GLN A 373 4.02 6.10 0.20
N LEU A 374 4.72 5.06 -0.23
CA LEU A 374 6.12 5.12 -0.59
C LEU A 374 6.24 5.44 -2.09
N MET A 375 6.65 6.67 -2.40
CA MET A 375 6.75 7.16 -3.78
C MET A 375 7.95 6.53 -4.48
N ARG A 376 7.72 5.35 -5.05
CA ARG A 376 8.74 4.59 -5.78
C ARG A 376 8.77 4.88 -7.28
N VAL A 377 7.80 5.58 -7.84
CA VAL A 377 7.82 5.92 -9.27
C VAL A 377 8.29 7.36 -9.42
N THR A 378 9.30 7.56 -10.26
CA THR A 378 9.82 8.88 -10.63
C THR A 378 9.99 8.99 -12.14
N TYR A 379 9.99 10.22 -12.66
CA TYR A 379 10.24 10.48 -14.07
C TYR A 379 11.73 10.66 -14.32
N ASP A 380 12.29 9.80 -15.17
CA ASP A 380 13.66 9.93 -15.64
C ASP A 380 13.69 10.91 -16.82
N LEU A 381 14.16 12.13 -16.57
CA LEU A 381 14.25 13.19 -17.58
C LEU A 381 15.25 12.87 -18.70
N GLU A 382 16.29 12.08 -18.42
CA GLU A 382 17.31 11.72 -19.41
C GLU A 382 16.77 10.71 -20.41
N HIS A 383 16.00 9.73 -19.91
CA HIS A 383 15.45 8.63 -20.71
C HIS A 383 14.00 8.87 -21.15
N ASN A 384 13.39 9.96 -20.68
CA ASN A 384 12.01 10.36 -20.96
C ASN A 384 11.01 9.21 -20.69
N CYS A 385 11.21 8.51 -19.59
CA CYS A 385 10.41 7.37 -19.18
C CYS A 385 10.22 7.33 -17.66
N LEU A 386 9.24 6.59 -17.20
CA LEU A 386 9.10 6.32 -15.77
C LEU A 386 10.10 5.28 -15.31
N LYS A 387 10.61 5.48 -14.10
CA LYS A 387 11.53 4.57 -13.45
C LYS A 387 11.04 4.27 -12.04
N LYS A 388 11.13 2.99 -11.66
CA LYS A 388 10.90 2.54 -10.29
C LYS A 388 12.20 2.69 -9.48
N ILE A 389 12.08 3.29 -8.31
CA ILE A 389 13.13 3.52 -7.33
C ILE A 389 13.20 2.30 -6.42
N HIS A 390 14.37 1.66 -6.43
CA HIS A 390 14.68 0.49 -5.62
C HIS A 390 15.52 0.83 -4.38
N THR A 391 15.63 2.13 -4.05
CA THR A 391 16.31 2.60 -2.83
C THR A 391 15.77 1.84 -1.61
N LYS A 392 16.71 1.38 -0.78
CA LYS A 392 16.41 0.73 0.49
C LYS A 392 15.63 1.69 1.39
N MET A 393 14.57 1.19 1.98
CA MET A 393 13.79 1.92 2.97
C MET A 393 13.49 1.03 4.17
N ASP A 394 14.07 1.40 5.31
CA ASP A 394 13.89 0.67 6.57
C ASP A 394 12.68 1.23 7.33
N PHE A 395 11.92 0.35 7.97
CA PHE A 395 10.78 0.71 8.80
C PHE A 395 10.62 -0.30 9.94
N GLU A 396 10.13 0.19 11.07
CA GLU A 396 10.06 -0.56 12.33
C GLU A 396 8.68 -1.22 12.50
N GLU A 397 8.59 -2.30 13.28
CA GLU A 397 7.29 -2.88 13.64
C GLU A 397 6.48 -1.94 14.55
N GLU A 398 7.14 -1.12 15.36
CA GLU A 398 6.49 -0.13 16.22
C GLU A 398 7.10 1.25 15.99
N ILE A 399 6.25 2.26 15.79
CA ILE A 399 6.65 3.65 15.62
C ILE A 399 5.90 4.56 16.59
N PHE A 400 6.52 5.68 16.91
CA PHE A 400 6.00 6.75 17.76
C PHE A 400 5.84 8.05 16.97
N ALA A 401 4.64 8.62 16.98
CA ALA A 401 4.30 9.83 16.21
C ALA A 401 4.68 11.15 16.94
N ASP A 402 5.15 11.06 18.18
CA ASP A 402 5.38 12.17 19.12
C ASP A 402 6.10 13.38 18.49
N ARG A 403 7.13 13.12 17.68
CA ARG A 403 8.01 14.17 17.11
C ARG A 403 7.39 14.99 15.96
N PHE A 404 6.28 14.52 15.41
CA PHE A 404 5.58 15.16 14.29
C PHE A 404 4.33 15.92 14.73
N LEU A 405 3.93 15.78 16.00
CA LEU A 405 2.78 16.48 16.56
C LEU A 405 3.06 17.96 16.76
N TYR A 406 2.09 18.80 16.39
CA TYR A 406 2.19 20.25 16.56
C TYR A 406 2.35 20.65 18.04
N GLN A 407 1.64 20.00 18.96
CA GLN A 407 1.75 20.28 20.40
C GLN A 407 3.18 20.08 20.96
N ASN A 408 3.99 19.27 20.27
CA ASN A 408 5.36 18.98 20.67
C ASN A 408 6.40 19.78 19.85
N CYS A 409 5.97 20.66 18.94
CA CYS A 409 6.89 21.32 17.99
C CYS A 409 7.98 22.14 18.70
N ASP A 410 7.64 22.89 19.74
CA ASP A 410 8.61 23.69 20.51
C ASP A 410 9.64 22.81 21.22
N LYS A 411 9.19 21.67 21.77
CA LYS A 411 10.05 20.67 22.41
C LYS A 411 11.05 20.10 21.40
N PHE A 412 10.56 19.68 20.24
CA PHE A 412 11.38 19.02 19.20
C PHE A 412 12.19 19.95 18.33
N LYS A 413 11.90 21.26 18.30
CA LYS A 413 12.70 22.23 17.55
C LYS A 413 14.16 22.27 18.00
N SER A 414 14.40 22.16 19.31
CA SER A 414 15.75 22.10 19.87
C SER A 414 16.47 20.81 19.51
N PHE A 415 15.79 19.66 19.67
CA PHE A 415 16.32 18.34 19.32
C PHE A 415 16.69 18.23 17.83
N ARG A 416 15.87 18.73 16.91
CA ARG A 416 16.17 18.71 15.48
C ARG A 416 17.44 19.49 15.14
N LYS A 417 17.61 20.68 15.71
CA LYS A 417 18.83 21.46 15.51
C LYS A 417 20.08 20.73 16.02
N GLU A 418 19.96 20.04 17.15
CA GLU A 418 21.03 19.21 17.69
C GLU A 418 21.35 18.02 16.76
N LEU A 419 20.31 17.36 16.24
CA LEU A 419 20.44 16.25 15.29
C LEU A 419 21.05 16.68 13.96
N ASP A 420 20.66 17.83 13.42
CA ASP A 420 21.25 18.36 12.18
C ASP A 420 22.74 18.62 12.39
N ASN A 421 23.14 19.22 13.52
CA ASN A 421 24.55 19.41 13.85
C ASN A 421 25.31 18.07 13.97
N MET A 422 24.70 17.05 14.59
CA MET A 422 25.31 15.72 14.73
C MET A 422 25.41 15.00 13.38
N ARG A 423 24.40 15.12 12.51
CA ARG A 423 24.40 14.57 11.15
C ARG A 423 25.44 15.26 10.28
N ASP A 424 25.56 16.57 10.36
CA ASP A 424 26.58 17.36 9.65
C ASP A 424 28.00 16.97 10.09
N GLU A 425 28.23 16.80 11.39
CA GLU A 425 29.53 16.34 11.90
C GLU A 425 29.82 14.90 11.47
N LYS A 426 28.84 13.99 11.54
CA LYS A 426 28.99 12.62 11.02
C LYS A 426 29.36 12.63 9.53
N ALA A 427 28.68 13.42 8.70
CA ALA A 427 28.97 13.55 7.28
C ALA A 427 30.38 14.14 7.03
N ARG A 428 30.80 15.10 7.84
CA ARG A 428 32.16 15.68 7.79
C ARG A 428 33.22 14.63 8.11
N ILE A 429 33.03 13.84 9.15
CA ILE A 429 33.94 12.75 9.53
C ILE A 429 33.99 11.70 8.42
N GLN A 430 32.84 11.25 7.91
CA GLN A 430 32.77 10.30 6.78
C GLN A 430 33.51 10.81 5.54
N SER A 431 33.32 12.09 5.18
CA SER A 431 34.02 12.69 4.04
C SER A 431 35.54 12.76 4.25
N ASN A 432 35.99 13.05 5.47
CA ASN A 432 37.41 12.99 5.81
C ASN A 432 37.96 11.56 5.72
N LEU A 433 37.18 10.55 6.14
CA LEU A 433 37.58 9.15 6.09
C LEU A 433 37.64 8.60 4.65
N CYS A 434 36.80 9.09 3.72
CA CYS A 434 36.85 8.70 2.31
C CYS A 434 38.17 9.05 1.60
N GLN A 435 39.05 9.85 2.22
CA GLN A 435 40.39 10.15 1.70
C GLN A 435 41.39 9.01 1.93
N TYR A 436 41.03 8.03 2.77
CA TYR A 436 41.85 6.87 3.09
C TYR A 436 41.36 5.64 2.31
N ASP A 437 42.28 4.90 1.68
CA ASP A 437 41.94 3.72 0.88
C ASP A 437 41.64 2.53 1.79
N TYR A 438 40.35 2.23 1.94
CA TYR A 438 39.82 1.15 2.80
C TYR A 438 40.35 -0.25 2.43
N ALA A 439 40.81 -0.47 1.19
CA ALA A 439 41.32 -1.76 0.75
C ALA A 439 42.68 -2.13 1.39
N ALA A 440 43.37 -1.18 2.02
CA ALA A 440 44.66 -1.37 2.66
C ALA A 440 44.58 -1.67 4.17
N ILE A 441 43.38 -1.63 4.78
CA ILE A 441 43.20 -1.87 6.22
C ILE A 441 43.02 -3.37 6.47
N PRO A 442 43.90 -4.03 7.26
CA PRO A 442 43.78 -5.47 7.52
C PRO A 442 42.44 -5.80 8.20
N LYS A 443 41.67 -6.73 7.61
CA LYS A 443 40.35 -7.20 8.07
C LYS A 443 40.27 -7.74 9.53
N LYS A 444 41.39 -7.82 10.25
CA LYS A 444 41.44 -8.35 11.63
C LYS A 444 40.73 -7.49 12.69
N ILE A 445 40.22 -6.30 12.34
CA ILE A 445 39.56 -5.38 13.28
C ILE A 445 38.02 -5.47 13.19
N LEU A 446 37.45 -6.16 12.20
CA LEU A 446 35.99 -6.21 12.01
C LEU A 446 35.28 -7.44 12.59
N ASP A 447 36.00 -8.41 13.16
CA ASP A 447 35.38 -9.54 13.87
C ASP A 447 35.65 -9.41 15.38
N SER A 448 34.58 -9.52 16.16
CA SER A 448 34.53 -9.45 17.63
C SER A 448 35.51 -10.41 18.34
N PRO A 449 35.96 -10.09 19.56
CA PRO A 449 36.90 -10.90 20.31
C PRO A 449 36.17 -12.05 21.03
N ASP A 450 35.83 -13.12 20.31
CA ASP A 450 35.35 -14.37 20.92
C ASP A 450 35.73 -15.56 20.02
N ASP A 451 37.02 -15.91 19.97
CA ASP A 451 37.43 -17.30 19.68
C ASP A 451 38.85 -17.53 20.23
N GLU A 452 38.93 -18.07 21.45
CA GLU A 452 40.15 -18.65 22.01
C GLU A 452 40.42 -19.99 21.30
N GLY A 453 41.09 -19.93 20.16
CA GLY A 453 41.63 -21.09 19.46
C GLY A 453 43.15 -20.97 19.34
N GLU A 454 43.87 -21.76 20.14
CA GLU A 454 45.31 -21.98 19.98
C GLU A 454 45.59 -22.61 18.61
N GLU A 455 46.24 -21.87 17.70
CA GLU A 455 46.94 -22.46 16.56
C GLU A 455 48.42 -22.11 16.59
N GLU A 456 49.24 -23.16 16.52
CA GLU A 456 50.70 -23.13 16.52
C GLU A 456 51.25 -22.33 15.32
N ILE A 457 52.20 -21.44 15.59
CA ILE A 457 52.91 -20.67 14.56
C ILE A 457 54.00 -21.57 13.94
N PRO A 458 54.03 -21.79 12.61
CA PRO A 458 55.16 -22.44 11.96
C PRO A 458 56.40 -21.54 11.98
N ASP A 459 57.51 -22.09 12.47
CA ASP A 459 58.85 -21.52 12.37
C ASP A 459 59.29 -21.46 10.91
N GLU A 460 59.12 -20.31 10.26
CA GLU A 460 60.01 -19.72 9.24
C GLU A 460 59.27 -18.55 8.55
N ILE A 461 59.53 -17.33 9.02
CA ILE A 461 59.26 -16.12 8.25
C ILE A 461 60.60 -15.46 8.00
N GLU A 462 61.10 -15.64 6.77
CA GLU A 462 62.16 -14.82 6.20
C GLU A 462 61.83 -13.33 6.40
N SER A 463 62.86 -12.56 6.73
CA SER A 463 62.85 -11.12 6.99
C SER A 463 61.82 -10.36 6.14
N VAL A 464 60.65 -10.12 6.71
CA VAL A 464 59.72 -9.10 6.21
C VAL A 464 60.33 -7.76 6.57
N GLU A 465 60.68 -6.95 5.57
CA GLU A 465 60.90 -5.53 5.78
C GLU A 465 59.69 -4.99 6.54
N ILE A 466 59.90 -4.58 7.79
CA ILE A 466 58.91 -3.82 8.54
C ILE A 466 58.82 -2.48 7.79
N VAL A 467 57.91 -2.42 6.82
CA VAL A 467 57.40 -1.15 6.33
C VAL A 467 56.79 -0.50 7.56
N GLU A 468 57.43 0.56 8.08
CA GLU A 468 56.80 1.45 9.06
C GLU A 468 55.56 2.02 8.39
N ILE A 469 54.44 1.32 8.53
CA ILE A 469 53.13 1.88 8.24
C ILE A 469 52.98 3.00 9.26
N ASP A 470 53.00 4.25 8.78
CA ASP A 470 52.78 5.43 9.61
C ASP A 470 51.51 5.18 10.44
N SER A 471 51.65 4.94 11.74
CA SER A 471 50.55 4.49 12.60
C SER A 471 49.55 5.61 12.89
N LYS A 472 49.91 6.86 12.55
CA LYS A 472 49.09 8.05 12.72
C LYS A 472 47.81 8.03 11.86
N PRO A 473 47.86 7.75 10.55
CA PRO A 473 46.64 7.63 9.74
C PRO A 473 45.71 6.51 10.22
N LEU A 474 46.24 5.34 10.63
CA LEU A 474 45.40 4.23 11.12
C LEU A 474 44.64 4.60 12.40
N TYR A 475 45.32 5.25 13.35
CA TYR A 475 44.73 5.74 14.60
C TYR A 475 43.67 6.83 14.38
N GLN A 476 43.86 7.70 13.38
CA GLN A 476 42.85 8.71 13.02
C GLN A 476 41.60 8.09 12.38
N VAL A 477 41.78 7.02 11.60
CA VAL A 477 40.66 6.27 11.02
C VAL A 477 39.86 5.55 12.11
N GLU A 478 40.52 4.89 13.07
CA GLU A 478 39.86 4.24 14.20
C GLU A 478 39.04 5.21 15.06
N ILE A 479 39.60 6.38 15.39
CA ILE A 479 38.87 7.44 16.11
C ILE A 479 37.67 7.91 15.31
N GLY A 480 37.85 8.18 14.01
CA GLY A 480 36.74 8.63 13.16
C GLY A 480 35.61 7.62 13.06
N ILE A 481 35.93 6.32 13.00
CA ILE A 481 34.92 5.24 13.02
C ILE A 481 34.19 5.22 14.37
N GLN A 482 34.92 5.32 15.49
CA GLN A 482 34.32 5.34 16.82
C GLN A 482 33.40 6.55 17.02
N ASP A 483 33.82 7.74 16.58
CA ASP A 483 33.01 8.95 16.62
C ASP A 483 31.73 8.81 15.77
N ILE A 484 31.82 8.16 14.60
CA ILE A 484 30.64 7.85 13.76
C ILE A 484 29.68 6.92 14.51
N ILE A 485 30.18 5.87 15.18
CA ILE A 485 29.36 4.94 15.96
C ILE A 485 28.65 5.70 17.09
N GLU A 486 29.39 6.46 17.88
CA GLU A 486 28.81 7.24 19.00
C GLU A 486 27.79 8.27 18.54
N LEU A 487 28.05 8.98 17.44
CA LEU A 487 27.10 9.94 16.86
C LEU A 487 25.86 9.22 16.35
N THR A 488 26.01 8.03 15.76
CA THR A 488 24.88 7.21 15.31
C THR A 488 24.01 6.80 16.50
N ASP A 489 24.61 6.28 17.57
CA ASP A 489 23.90 5.90 18.80
C ASP A 489 23.20 7.09 19.45
N LYS A 490 23.83 8.27 19.49
CA LYS A 490 23.22 9.50 20.00
C LYS A 490 22.05 9.95 19.14
N ILE A 491 22.19 9.92 17.81
CA ILE A 491 21.13 10.28 16.86
C ILE A 491 19.92 9.36 17.06
N GLU A 492 20.14 8.04 17.12
CA GLU A 492 19.08 7.05 17.33
C GLU A 492 18.45 7.17 18.73
N GLY A 493 19.27 7.41 19.75
CA GLY A 493 18.83 7.54 21.14
C GLY A 493 18.08 8.84 21.45
N THR A 494 18.21 9.89 20.62
CA THR A 494 17.66 11.24 20.90
C THR A 494 16.14 11.21 21.14
N TYR A 495 15.42 10.38 20.36
CA TYR A 495 13.96 10.33 20.41
C TYR A 495 13.41 9.15 21.21
N SER A 496 14.26 8.24 21.68
CA SER A 496 13.88 7.00 22.36
C SER A 496 12.98 7.17 23.60
N LYS A 497 12.99 8.37 24.21
CA LYS A 497 12.21 8.69 25.41
C LYS A 497 10.79 9.19 25.11
N HIS A 498 10.39 9.29 23.84
CA HIS A 498 9.09 9.83 23.43
C HIS A 498 8.22 8.73 22.85
N THR A 499 7.44 8.13 23.74
CA THR A 499 6.68 6.90 23.47
C THR A 499 5.18 7.06 23.73
N GLU A 500 4.66 8.28 23.72
CA GLU A 500 3.27 8.58 24.14
C GLU A 500 2.24 8.16 23.08
N TYR A 501 2.60 8.19 21.80
CA TYR A 501 1.70 7.89 20.69
C TYR A 501 2.20 6.69 19.84
N PRO A 502 2.10 5.46 20.37
CA PRO A 502 2.58 4.25 19.69
C PRO A 502 1.61 3.73 18.63
N TYR A 503 2.21 3.34 17.51
CA TYR A 503 1.59 2.69 16.37
C TYR A 503 2.33 1.40 16.08
N ILE A 504 1.61 0.32 15.80
CA ILE A 504 2.21 -0.96 15.39
C ILE A 504 1.88 -1.25 13.93
N LEU A 505 2.82 -1.85 13.23
CA LEU A 505 2.66 -2.25 11.85
C LEU A 505 1.53 -3.27 11.75
N HIS A 506 0.53 -2.93 10.94
CA HIS A 506 -0.64 -3.75 10.69
C HIS A 506 -0.53 -4.47 9.34
N ALA A 507 -0.09 -3.75 8.31
CA ALA A 507 0.04 -4.30 6.98
C ALA A 507 1.12 -3.61 6.13
N VAL A 508 1.61 -4.35 5.15
CA VAL A 508 2.54 -3.90 4.11
C VAL A 508 2.02 -4.35 2.76
N ILE A 509 1.81 -3.43 1.83
CA ILE A 509 1.54 -3.75 0.42
C ILE A 509 2.87 -3.76 -0.32
N ILE A 510 3.17 -4.87 -0.98
CA ILE A 510 4.33 -5.03 -1.84
C ILE A 510 3.89 -4.85 -3.29
N HIS A 511 4.68 -4.09 -4.04
CA HIS A 511 4.58 -4.02 -5.48
C HIS A 511 5.73 -4.79 -6.13
N GLU A 512 5.41 -5.84 -6.88
CA GLU A 512 6.34 -6.64 -7.68
C GLU A 512 6.21 -6.27 -9.16
N GLY A 513 7.23 -5.67 -9.75
CA GLY A 513 7.18 -5.25 -11.16
C GLY A 513 7.87 -3.92 -11.44
N GLU A 514 7.60 -3.39 -12.62
CA GLU A 514 8.13 -2.14 -13.16
C GLU A 514 7.26 -0.93 -12.76
N ALA A 515 7.55 0.27 -13.27
CA ALA A 515 6.81 1.48 -12.91
C ALA A 515 5.38 1.53 -13.45
N MET A 516 5.15 0.93 -14.63
CA MET A 516 3.86 0.97 -15.34
C MET A 516 3.09 -0.34 -15.31
N SER A 517 3.69 -1.40 -14.76
CA SER A 517 3.03 -2.70 -14.63
C SER A 517 3.63 -3.51 -13.53
N GLY A 518 2.78 -4.23 -12.82
CA GLY A 518 3.21 -5.13 -11.78
C GLY A 518 2.04 -5.72 -11.02
N HIS A 519 2.39 -6.47 -9.99
CA HIS A 519 1.46 -7.22 -9.18
C HIS A 519 1.54 -6.74 -7.74
N TYR A 520 0.37 -6.52 -7.14
CA TYR A 520 0.24 -6.14 -5.74
C TYR A 520 -0.17 -7.35 -4.91
N TYR A 521 0.54 -7.55 -3.81
CA TYR A 521 0.12 -8.47 -2.75
C TYR A 521 0.39 -7.81 -1.39
N SER A 522 -0.22 -8.34 -0.33
CA SER A 522 -0.11 -7.73 0.99
C SER A 522 0.31 -8.72 2.06
N TYR A 523 1.07 -8.24 3.03
CA TYR A 523 1.24 -8.89 4.32
C TYR A 523 0.34 -8.19 5.32
N VAL A 524 -0.48 -8.94 6.05
CA VAL A 524 -1.43 -8.38 7.04
C VAL A 524 -1.36 -9.18 8.34
N LYS A 525 -1.31 -8.47 9.48
CA LYS A 525 -1.28 -9.08 10.82
C LYS A 525 -2.69 -9.28 11.34
N ASP A 526 -3.06 -10.54 11.60
CA ASP A 526 -4.20 -10.84 12.48
C ASP A 526 -3.74 -10.64 13.92
N HIS A 527 -4.05 -9.48 14.50
CA HIS A 527 -3.65 -9.14 15.87
C HIS A 527 -4.32 -10.02 16.95
N LEU A 528 -5.43 -10.69 16.63
CA LEU A 528 -6.10 -11.62 17.56
C LEU A 528 -5.48 -13.02 17.53
N ALA A 529 -5.06 -13.47 16.35
CA ALA A 529 -4.28 -14.70 16.20
C ALA A 529 -2.78 -14.50 16.47
N ASP A 530 -2.34 -13.24 16.53
CA ASP A 530 -0.94 -12.83 16.57
C ASP A 530 -0.09 -13.50 15.49
N THR A 531 -0.63 -13.46 14.25
CA THR A 531 -0.10 -14.20 13.10
C THR A 531 -0.09 -13.32 11.86
N TRP A 532 1.02 -13.36 11.12
CA TRP A 532 1.13 -12.69 9.82
C TRP A 532 0.67 -13.62 8.69
N TYR A 533 -0.10 -13.07 7.76
CA TYR A 533 -0.53 -13.76 6.56
C TYR A 533 -0.08 -12.99 5.33
N LYS A 534 0.37 -13.73 4.30
CA LYS A 534 0.57 -13.22 2.96
C LYS A 534 -0.70 -13.44 2.15
N PHE A 535 -1.29 -12.35 1.69
CA PHE A 535 -2.46 -12.32 0.81
C PHE A 535 -2.00 -12.00 -0.60
N ASN A 536 -1.96 -13.03 -1.44
CA ASN A 536 -1.68 -12.92 -2.85
C ASN A 536 -2.93 -13.37 -3.62
N ASP A 537 -3.89 -12.43 -3.77
CA ASP A 537 -5.22 -12.69 -4.31
C ASP A 537 -5.91 -13.87 -3.61
N HIS A 538 -6.17 -14.95 -4.34
CA HIS A 538 -6.87 -16.14 -3.86
C HIS A 538 -5.95 -17.10 -3.10
N PHE A 539 -4.63 -16.87 -3.16
CA PHE A 539 -3.65 -17.61 -2.38
C PHE A 539 -3.33 -16.87 -1.09
N VAL A 540 -3.64 -17.53 0.02
CA VAL A 540 -3.33 -17.04 1.35
C VAL A 540 -2.40 -18.02 2.03
N THR A 541 -1.26 -17.53 2.52
CA THR A 541 -0.30 -18.35 3.27
C THR A 541 -0.04 -17.73 4.63
N GLU A 542 0.01 -18.58 5.65
CA GLU A 542 0.46 -18.20 6.98
C GLU A 542 1.99 -18.06 6.95
N GLU A 543 2.52 -16.92 7.39
CA GLU A 543 3.97 -16.72 7.54
C GLU A 543 4.44 -17.35 8.85
N LYS A 544 4.52 -18.69 8.83
CA LYS A 544 5.02 -19.49 9.93
C LYS A 544 6.52 -19.32 10.07
N ASP A 545 6.95 -18.95 11.26
CA ASP A 545 8.34 -19.11 11.66
C ASP A 545 8.53 -20.55 12.15
N GLY A 546 9.49 -21.29 11.57
CA GLY A 546 9.75 -22.70 11.92
C GLY A 546 10.17 -22.93 13.38
N ARG A 547 10.27 -21.89 14.21
CA ARG A 547 10.53 -21.92 15.67
C ARG A 547 9.71 -20.82 16.36
N LYS A 548 9.34 -21.03 17.63
CA LYS A 548 8.40 -20.22 18.45
C LYS A 548 8.73 -18.71 18.68
N VAL A 549 9.57 -18.07 17.87
CA VAL A 549 9.97 -16.67 18.05
C VAL A 549 9.47 -15.84 16.87
N GLN A 550 8.32 -15.18 17.02
CA GLN A 550 7.68 -14.33 15.99
C GLN A 550 8.59 -13.25 15.38
N THR A 551 9.67 -12.88 16.07
CA THR A 551 10.65 -11.89 15.63
C THR A 551 11.25 -12.22 14.26
N LYS A 552 11.33 -13.48 13.80
CA LYS A 552 11.89 -13.76 12.47
C LYS A 552 10.87 -13.71 11.33
N SER A 553 9.58 -13.95 11.57
CA SER A 553 8.52 -13.74 10.54
C SER A 553 8.45 -12.28 10.09
N ILE A 554 8.46 -11.32 11.02
CA ILE A 554 8.42 -9.89 10.68
C ILE A 554 9.72 -9.45 9.98
N ASN A 555 10.89 -9.94 10.43
CA ASN A 555 12.17 -9.62 9.78
C ASN A 555 12.22 -10.12 8.33
N LYS A 556 11.62 -11.27 8.03
CA LYS A 556 11.49 -11.78 6.65
C LYS A 556 10.63 -10.85 5.80
N ILE A 557 9.50 -10.39 6.32
CA ILE A 557 8.60 -9.45 5.64
C ILE A 557 9.32 -8.11 5.38
N ILE A 558 9.97 -7.56 6.42
CA ILE A 558 10.73 -6.31 6.30
C ILE A 558 11.85 -6.47 5.26
N LYS A 559 12.59 -7.57 5.29
CA LYS A 559 13.64 -7.85 4.30
C LYS A 559 13.11 -7.81 2.87
N GLU A 560 12.01 -8.50 2.58
CA GLU A 560 11.38 -8.46 1.24
C GLU A 560 10.83 -7.07 0.90
N ALA A 561 10.38 -6.31 1.90
CA ALA A 561 9.80 -4.98 1.72
C ALA A 561 10.84 -3.87 1.48
N THR A 562 12.07 -4.03 1.99
CA THR A 562 13.11 -2.98 1.97
C THR A 562 13.50 -2.52 0.56
N GLY A 563 13.39 -3.40 -0.44
CA GLY A 563 13.60 -3.06 -1.86
C GLY A 563 14.97 -3.41 -2.45
N GLU A 564 15.87 -4.01 -1.66
CA GLU A 564 17.23 -4.40 -2.11
C GLU A 564 17.20 -5.49 -3.20
N GLU A 565 16.19 -6.37 -3.21
CA GLU A 565 16.00 -7.40 -4.24
C GLU A 565 15.14 -6.82 -5.39
N SER A 566 15.75 -6.65 -6.56
CA SER A 566 15.44 -5.63 -7.58
C SER A 566 14.11 -5.72 -8.35
N LYS A 567 13.04 -6.26 -7.77
CA LYS A 567 11.68 -6.24 -8.35
C LYS A 567 10.56 -6.02 -7.34
N ARG A 568 10.81 -6.31 -6.05
CA ARG A 568 9.82 -6.24 -4.97
C ARG A 568 10.18 -5.13 -4.02
N SER A 569 9.17 -4.38 -3.60
CA SER A 569 9.40 -3.27 -2.70
C SER A 569 8.09 -2.86 -2.05
N ALA A 570 8.12 -2.49 -0.77
CA ALA A 570 6.96 -1.91 -0.12
C ALA A 570 6.48 -0.67 -0.85
N TYR A 571 5.19 -0.62 -1.13
CA TYR A 571 4.51 0.49 -1.78
C TYR A 571 3.65 1.28 -0.79
N PHE A 572 3.02 0.56 0.14
CA PHE A 572 2.09 1.13 1.10
C PHE A 572 2.31 0.50 2.47
N LEU A 573 2.43 1.32 3.51
CA LEU A 573 2.57 0.87 4.89
C LEU A 573 1.33 1.31 5.68
N VAL A 574 0.79 0.39 6.48
CA VAL A 574 -0.38 0.64 7.32
C VAL A 574 -0.03 0.31 8.76
N TYR A 575 -0.17 1.30 9.63
CA TYR A 575 0.02 1.17 11.06
C TYR A 575 -1.30 1.39 11.80
N ILE A 576 -1.49 0.68 12.91
CA ILE A 576 -2.64 0.83 13.80
C ILE A 576 -2.17 1.40 15.14
N ASN A 577 -2.86 2.42 15.64
CA ASN A 577 -2.64 2.93 16.97
C ASN A 577 -2.93 1.83 17.99
N LYS A 578 -2.03 1.61 18.96
CA LYS A 578 -2.19 0.52 19.95
C LYS A 578 -3.52 0.56 20.71
N LYS A 579 -4.18 1.73 20.82
CA LYS A 579 -5.49 1.89 21.45
C LYS A 579 -6.65 1.29 20.64
N HIS A 580 -6.51 1.24 19.32
CA HIS A 580 -7.51 0.69 18.39
C HIS A 580 -7.28 -0.81 18.08
N VAL A 581 -6.15 -1.36 18.53
CA VAL A 581 -5.96 -2.81 18.56
C VAL A 581 -6.89 -3.37 19.62
N LEU A 582 -7.69 -4.38 19.28
CA LEU A 582 -8.59 -5.00 20.25
C LEU A 582 -7.85 -5.42 21.53
N PRO A 583 -8.47 -5.32 22.71
CA PRO A 583 -7.82 -5.69 23.96
C PRO A 583 -7.34 -7.14 23.92
N LYS A 584 -6.08 -7.38 24.32
CA LYS A 584 -5.48 -8.73 24.44
C LYS A 584 -6.30 -9.72 25.29
N ASN A 585 -7.27 -9.23 26.07
CA ASN A 585 -8.19 -10.03 26.89
C ASN A 585 -9.37 -10.61 26.12
N THR A 586 -9.50 -10.34 24.81
CA THR A 586 -10.47 -11.04 23.99
C THR A 586 -10.02 -12.50 23.87
N ARG A 587 -10.75 -13.46 24.47
CA ARG A 587 -10.46 -14.91 24.39
C ARG A 587 -10.52 -15.51 22.96
N MET A 588 -10.58 -14.65 21.94
CA MET A 588 -10.76 -15.03 20.55
C MET A 588 -9.43 -15.45 19.94
N LYS A 589 -9.48 -16.43 19.05
CA LYS A 589 -8.28 -17.03 18.43
C LYS A 589 -7.93 -16.44 17.06
N SER A 590 -8.79 -15.58 16.49
CA SER A 590 -8.58 -14.91 15.19
C SER A 590 -9.65 -13.84 14.93
N THR A 591 -9.37 -12.91 14.00
CA THR A 591 -10.33 -11.90 13.51
C THR A 591 -11.60 -12.51 12.94
N MET A 592 -11.46 -13.59 12.16
CA MET A 592 -12.62 -14.31 11.63
C MET A 592 -13.57 -14.80 12.74
N LYS A 593 -13.05 -15.44 13.79
CA LYS A 593 -13.86 -15.93 14.91
C LYS A 593 -14.50 -14.81 15.72
N TYR A 594 -13.82 -13.67 15.78
CA TYR A 594 -14.38 -12.47 16.38
C TYR A 594 -15.60 -11.97 15.59
N TYR A 595 -15.51 -11.89 14.26
CA TYR A 595 -16.59 -11.45 13.38
C TYR A 595 -17.80 -12.38 13.34
N GLN A 596 -17.60 -13.69 13.40
CA GLN A 596 -18.69 -14.68 13.45
C GLN A 596 -19.73 -14.39 14.55
N ARG A 597 -19.34 -13.72 15.63
CA ARG A 597 -20.25 -13.37 16.75
C ARG A 597 -21.24 -12.26 16.43
N PHE A 598 -20.96 -11.45 15.41
CA PHE A 598 -21.76 -10.28 15.05
C PHE A 598 -22.63 -10.52 13.82
N ILE A 599 -22.36 -11.60 13.09
CA ILE A 599 -23.21 -12.06 11.99
C ILE A 599 -24.49 -12.67 12.60
N LYS A 600 -25.65 -12.14 12.23
CA LYS A 600 -26.98 -12.57 12.72
C LYS A 600 -27.73 -13.25 11.58
N GLY A 601 -28.46 -14.33 11.86
CA GLY A 601 -29.08 -15.26 10.88
C GLY A 601 -29.46 -14.72 9.50
N TYR A 602 -30.32 -13.71 9.38
CA TYR A 602 -30.73 -13.24 8.03
C TYR A 602 -29.57 -12.69 7.16
N LYS A 603 -28.41 -12.43 7.75
CA LYS A 603 -27.20 -11.94 7.06
C LYS A 603 -26.32 -13.07 6.54
N ASP A 604 -26.46 -14.30 7.02
CA ASP A 604 -25.63 -15.45 6.61
C ASP A 604 -26.34 -16.48 5.73
N ASP A 605 -27.68 -16.47 5.68
CA ASP A 605 -28.50 -17.40 4.88
C ASP A 605 -27.97 -17.62 3.46
N LYS A 606 -27.53 -16.54 2.78
CA LYS A 606 -26.97 -16.61 1.43
C LYS A 606 -25.67 -17.42 1.39
N VAL A 607 -24.71 -17.08 2.26
CA VAL A 607 -23.36 -17.70 2.26
C VAL A 607 -23.43 -19.15 2.74
N LEU A 608 -24.29 -19.44 3.71
CA LEU A 608 -24.51 -20.82 4.18
C LEU A 608 -25.08 -21.70 3.06
N LYS A 609 -26.05 -21.19 2.30
CA LYS A 609 -26.56 -21.90 1.12
C LYS A 609 -25.48 -22.12 0.06
N GLU A 610 -24.66 -21.11 -0.22
CA GLU A 610 -23.55 -21.20 -1.17
C GLU A 610 -22.45 -22.18 -0.72
N ASN A 611 -22.26 -22.35 0.60
CA ASN A 611 -21.41 -23.38 1.18
C ASN A 611 -21.99 -24.78 0.96
N ASP A 612 -23.27 -25.00 1.25
CA ASP A 612 -23.94 -26.29 1.04
C ASP A 612 -23.88 -26.72 -0.44
N GLU A 613 -24.16 -25.78 -1.36
CA GLU A 613 -24.07 -26.00 -2.80
C GLU A 613 -22.63 -26.35 -3.24
N PHE A 614 -21.63 -25.64 -2.71
CA PHE A 614 -20.23 -25.89 -3.00
C PHE A 614 -19.74 -27.24 -2.46
N GLU A 615 -20.12 -27.62 -1.24
CA GLU A 615 -19.73 -28.89 -0.63
C GLU A 615 -20.32 -30.09 -1.38
N ALA A 616 -21.55 -29.97 -1.87
CA ALA A 616 -22.17 -30.97 -2.73
C ALA A 616 -21.41 -31.12 -4.06
N GLU A 617 -21.01 -30.00 -4.68
CA GLU A 617 -20.20 -30.00 -5.90
C GLU A 617 -18.82 -30.63 -5.66
N TYR A 618 -18.14 -30.21 -4.58
CA TYR A 618 -16.84 -30.74 -4.17
C TYR A 618 -16.88 -32.26 -3.96
N THR A 619 -17.87 -32.75 -3.21
CA THR A 619 -18.04 -34.17 -2.93
C THR A 619 -18.27 -34.98 -4.21
N LYS A 620 -19.05 -34.43 -5.14
CA LYS A 620 -19.29 -35.04 -6.45
C LYS A 620 -18.01 -35.13 -7.28
N GLU A 621 -17.18 -34.10 -7.29
CA GLU A 621 -15.91 -34.11 -8.03
C GLU A 621 -14.86 -35.04 -7.40
N ILE A 622 -14.74 -35.07 -6.07
CA ILE A 622 -13.88 -36.04 -5.38
C ILE A 622 -14.31 -37.48 -5.68
N SER A 623 -15.61 -37.75 -5.72
CA SER A 623 -16.15 -39.08 -6.03
C SER A 623 -15.90 -39.54 -7.47
N LYS A 624 -15.63 -38.61 -8.40
CA LYS A 624 -15.24 -38.96 -9.78
C LYS A 624 -13.75 -39.31 -9.91
N LEU A 625 -12.93 -38.87 -8.96
CA LEU A 625 -11.48 -39.10 -8.95
C LEU A 625 -11.10 -40.39 -8.20
N ALA A 626 -11.93 -40.82 -7.24
CA ALA A 626 -11.83 -42.10 -6.55
C ALA A 626 -12.35 -43.24 -7.44
#